data_AF-A0A5B0QAB0-F1
#
_entry.id   AF-A0A5B0QAB0-F1
#
_cell.length_a   1.000
_cell.length_b   1.000
_cell.length_c   1.000
_cell.angle_alpha   90.00
_cell.angle_beta   90.00
_cell.angle_gamma   90.00
#
_symmetry.space_group_name_H-M   'P 1'
#
loop_
_entity.id
_entity.type
_entity.pdbx_description
1 polymer ?
#
loop_
_entity_poly.entity_id
_entity_poly.type
_entity_poly.pdbx_seq_one_letter_code
_entity_poly.pdbx_strand_id
1 'polypeptide(L)'
;MSMVKSLKSHKDLQGFIDRFDNSLFDCDGVIWHGEELIKGVRTVLELVRISDKKLIFVTNNATKLNILPSLSRLSFAPTFRDEIFGSAYATALCLKRILKFPDNKKVYVIGENTDPANNEFIDHMDFSSIQTDKDVGAVMCGFDMHIKQDIPIIR
;
A
#
# COMPACT_ATOMS: atom_id res chain seq x y z
N MET A 1 -14.70 -22.87 -24.35
CA MET A 1 -13.90 -21.70 -23.91
C MET A 1 -14.82 -20.50 -23.90
N SER A 2 -15.06 -19.86 -22.75
CA SER A 2 -15.80 -18.60 -22.75
C SER A 2 -14.95 -17.55 -23.47
N MET A 3 -15.47 -16.93 -24.52
CA MET A 3 -14.79 -15.81 -25.17
C MET A 3 -14.56 -14.69 -24.15
N VAL A 4 -13.36 -14.16 -24.12
CA VAL A 4 -13.04 -12.94 -23.38
C VAL A 4 -13.86 -11.81 -23.99
N LYS A 5 -14.84 -11.29 -23.24
CA LYS A 5 -15.63 -10.13 -23.67
C LYS A 5 -14.81 -8.86 -23.42
N SER A 6 -14.33 -8.22 -24.49
CA SER A 6 -13.77 -6.87 -24.38
C SER A 6 -14.88 -5.85 -24.15
N LEU A 7 -14.72 -5.00 -23.13
CA LEU A 7 -15.61 -3.86 -22.89
C LEU A 7 -15.12 -2.69 -23.77
N LYS A 8 -15.87 -2.35 -24.81
CA LYS A 8 -15.43 -1.36 -25.82
C LYS A 8 -16.24 -0.07 -25.81
N SER A 9 -17.52 -0.13 -25.45
CA SER A 9 -18.38 1.05 -25.38
C SER A 9 -18.47 1.58 -23.96
N HIS A 10 -18.78 2.87 -23.82
CA HIS A 10 -19.09 3.47 -22.52
C HIS A 10 -20.25 2.74 -21.83
N LYS A 11 -21.27 2.30 -22.58
CA LYS A 11 -22.40 1.52 -22.06
C LYS A 11 -21.98 0.15 -21.51
N ASP A 12 -21.04 -0.54 -22.18
CA ASP A 12 -20.49 -1.81 -21.69
C ASP A 12 -19.70 -1.62 -20.40
N LEU A 13 -18.88 -0.56 -20.32
CA LEU A 13 -18.09 -0.22 -19.15
C LEU A 13 -18.97 0.18 -17.97
N GLN A 14 -19.94 1.07 -18.19
CA GLN A 14 -20.89 1.50 -17.17
C GLN A 14 -21.70 0.31 -16.64
N GLY A 15 -22.29 -0.49 -17.54
CA GLY A 15 -23.05 -1.68 -17.15
C GLY A 15 -22.20 -2.75 -16.46
N PHE A 16 -20.87 -2.74 -16.62
CA PHE A 16 -19.97 -3.57 -15.82
C PHE A 16 -19.73 -2.98 -14.44
N ILE A 17 -19.44 -1.68 -14.34
CA ILE A 17 -19.21 -0.96 -13.07
C ILE A 17 -20.44 -1.02 -12.17
N ASP A 18 -21.64 -0.85 -12.74
CA ASP A 18 -22.92 -0.84 -12.00
C ASP A 18 -23.19 -2.14 -11.23
N ARG A 19 -22.52 -3.24 -11.59
CA ARG A 19 -22.64 -4.54 -10.93
C ARG A 19 -21.95 -4.61 -9.58
N PHE A 20 -21.14 -3.61 -9.24
CA PHE A 20 -20.31 -3.62 -8.05
C PHE A 20 -20.47 -2.33 -7.25
N ASP A 21 -20.44 -2.44 -5.92
CA ASP A 21 -20.50 -1.28 -5.03
C ASP A 21 -19.12 -0.74 -4.67
N ASN A 22 -18.12 -1.63 -4.67
CA ASN A 22 -16.75 -1.33 -4.28
C ASN A 22 -15.79 -1.87 -5.34
N SER A 23 -14.81 -1.06 -5.72
CA SER A 23 -13.72 -1.44 -6.63
C SER A 23 -12.40 -1.36 -5.89
N LEU A 24 -11.68 -2.48 -5.84
CA LEU A 24 -10.32 -2.56 -5.32
C LEU A 24 -9.38 -2.76 -6.51
N PHE A 25 -8.48 -1.81 -6.73
CA PHE A 25 -7.49 -1.88 -7.79
C PHE A 25 -6.11 -2.13 -7.22
N ASP A 26 -5.42 -3.13 -7.76
CA ASP A 26 -3.97 -3.20 -7.64
C ASP A 26 -3.34 -1.97 -8.32
N CYS A 27 -2.10 -1.64 -7.96
CA CYS A 27 -1.40 -0.44 -8.40
C CYS A 27 -0.38 -0.73 -9.51
N ASP A 28 0.72 -1.41 -9.16
CA ASP A 28 1.82 -1.68 -10.09
C ASP A 28 1.40 -2.72 -11.15
N GLY A 29 1.55 -2.38 -12.43
CA GLY A 29 1.10 -3.22 -13.54
C GLY A 29 -0.41 -3.13 -13.85
N VAL A 30 -1.18 -2.36 -13.08
CA VAL A 30 -2.62 -2.17 -13.28
C VAL A 30 -2.98 -0.69 -13.48
N ILE A 31 -2.54 0.19 -12.60
CA ILE A 31 -2.72 1.66 -12.75
C ILE A 31 -1.54 2.26 -13.51
N TRP A 32 -0.32 1.83 -13.21
CA TRP A 32 0.91 2.34 -13.83
C TRP A 32 1.93 1.23 -14.10
N HIS A 33 2.88 1.52 -14.98
CA HIS A 33 4.09 0.74 -15.18
C HIS A 33 5.29 1.66 -15.03
N GLY A 34 6.07 1.46 -13.96
CA GLY A 34 7.13 2.40 -13.59
C GLY A 34 6.55 3.79 -13.34
N GLU A 35 6.96 4.78 -14.12
CA GLU A 35 6.50 6.17 -14.01
C GLU A 35 5.29 6.53 -14.88
N GLU A 36 4.84 5.61 -15.73
CA GLU A 36 3.81 5.87 -16.74
C GLU A 36 2.46 5.26 -16.37
N LEU A 37 1.38 6.03 -16.55
CA LEU A 37 0.02 5.51 -16.39
C LEU A 37 -0.34 4.57 -17.55
N ILE A 38 -0.98 3.46 -17.20
CA ILE A 38 -1.46 2.51 -18.21
C ILE A 38 -2.64 3.14 -18.98
N LYS A 39 -2.65 2.97 -20.30
CA LYS A 39 -3.65 3.55 -21.20
C LYS A 39 -5.07 3.12 -20.80
N GLY A 40 -5.96 4.10 -20.65
CA GLY A 40 -7.38 3.87 -20.36
C GLY A 40 -7.73 3.77 -18.86
N VAL A 41 -6.74 3.62 -17.98
CA VAL A 41 -6.94 3.61 -16.51
C VAL A 41 -7.69 4.85 -16.06
N ARG A 42 -7.27 6.00 -16.57
CA ARG A 42 -7.89 7.30 -16.30
C ARG A 42 -9.41 7.25 -16.47
N THR A 43 -9.86 6.83 -17.65
CA THR A 43 -11.27 6.73 -18.00
C THR A 43 -12.02 5.78 -17.07
N VAL A 44 -11.44 4.63 -16.72
CA VAL A 44 -12.10 3.67 -15.81
C VAL A 44 -12.27 4.27 -14.41
N LEU A 45 -11.22 4.90 -13.86
CA LEU A 45 -11.28 5.49 -12.52
C LEU A 45 -12.29 6.65 -12.44
N GLU A 46 -12.37 7.49 -13.49
CA GLU A 46 -13.40 8.52 -13.59
C GLU A 46 -14.81 7.93 -13.56
N LEU A 47 -15.06 6.87 -14.34
CA LEU A 47 -16.37 6.21 -14.39
C LEU A 47 -16.76 5.64 -13.02
N VAL A 48 -15.82 4.99 -12.31
CA VAL A 48 -16.08 4.48 -10.96
C VAL A 48 -16.43 5.62 -9.99
N ARG A 49 -15.70 6.75 -10.05
CA ARG A 49 -15.95 7.92 -9.17
C ARG A 49 -17.29 8.58 -9.43
N ILE A 50 -17.66 8.84 -10.70
CA ILE A 50 -18.94 9.50 -11.02
C ILE A 50 -20.15 8.59 -10.76
N SER A 51 -19.92 7.27 -10.66
CA SER A 51 -20.95 6.28 -10.36
C SER A 51 -21.23 6.13 -8.85
N ASP A 52 -20.66 7.01 -8.02
CA ASP A 52 -20.77 6.99 -6.54
C ASP A 52 -20.39 5.63 -5.94
N LYS A 53 -19.42 4.95 -6.57
CA LYS A 53 -18.89 3.66 -6.10
C LYS A 53 -17.64 3.88 -5.28
N LYS A 54 -17.42 3.02 -4.28
CA LYS A 54 -16.21 3.11 -3.46
C LYS A 54 -15.00 2.68 -4.26
N LEU A 55 -13.97 3.51 -4.26
CA LEU A 55 -12.70 3.25 -4.92
C LEU A 55 -11.60 3.05 -3.88
N ILE A 56 -10.87 1.94 -3.97
CA ILE A 56 -9.74 1.63 -3.08
C ILE A 56 -8.57 1.16 -3.93
N PHE A 57 -7.40 1.74 -3.70
CA PHE A 57 -6.13 1.30 -4.24
C PHE A 57 -5.46 0.37 -3.23
N VAL A 58 -5.11 -0.83 -3.68
CA VAL A 58 -4.43 -1.85 -2.89
C VAL A 58 -3.06 -2.05 -3.47
N THR A 59 -2.02 -2.09 -2.64
CA THR A 59 -0.66 -2.30 -3.12
C THR A 59 0.17 -3.04 -2.10
N ASN A 60 1.06 -3.90 -2.60
CA ASN A 60 2.04 -4.57 -1.77
C ASN A 60 3.21 -3.65 -1.38
N ASN A 61 3.28 -2.43 -1.91
CA ASN A 61 4.30 -1.47 -1.53
C ASN A 61 4.01 -0.96 -0.10
N ALA A 62 5.00 -1.13 0.78
CA ALA A 62 4.90 -0.77 2.20
C ALA A 62 4.97 0.75 2.44
N THR A 63 5.57 1.50 1.51
CA THR A 63 5.84 2.93 1.69
C THR A 63 4.73 3.79 1.07
N LYS A 64 3.82 4.29 1.91
CA LYS A 64 2.68 5.15 1.50
C LYS A 64 3.13 6.44 0.79
N LEU A 65 4.30 6.97 1.12
CA LEU A 65 4.86 8.21 0.53
C LEU A 65 5.31 8.03 -0.92
N ASN A 66 5.72 6.83 -1.32
CA ASN A 66 6.13 6.55 -2.71
C ASN A 66 4.92 6.44 -3.66
N ILE A 67 3.73 6.20 -3.11
CA ILE A 67 2.50 6.00 -3.89
C ILE A 67 1.75 7.31 -4.17
N LEU A 68 1.79 8.27 -3.24
CA LEU A 68 1.05 9.53 -3.36
C LEU A 68 1.46 10.41 -4.57
N PRO A 69 2.77 10.57 -4.90
CA PRO A 69 3.18 11.29 -6.10
C PRO A 69 2.67 10.64 -7.38
N SER A 70 2.72 9.31 -7.48
CA SER A 70 2.23 8.55 -8.63
C SER A 70 0.71 8.72 -8.80
N LEU A 71 -0.05 8.68 -7.70
CA LEU A 71 -1.50 8.93 -7.72
C LEU A 71 -1.83 10.38 -8.05
N SER A 72 -1.00 11.35 -7.65
CA SER A 72 -1.20 12.77 -7.99
C SER A 72 -1.14 13.01 -9.51
N ARG A 73 -0.45 12.15 -10.27
CA ARG A 73 -0.42 12.18 -11.74
C ARG A 73 -1.78 11.83 -12.37
N LEU A 74 -2.71 11.23 -11.62
CA LEU A 74 -4.04 10.88 -12.12
C LEU A 74 -4.92 12.11 -12.37
N SER A 75 -4.55 13.32 -11.95
CA SER A 75 -5.20 14.62 -12.26
C SER A 75 -6.71 14.72 -12.01
N PHE A 76 -7.34 13.73 -11.39
CA PHE A 76 -8.71 13.81 -10.88
C PHE A 76 -8.67 14.10 -9.38
N ALA A 77 -9.82 14.54 -8.87
CA ALA A 77 -10.13 14.92 -7.48
C ALA A 77 -9.20 14.29 -6.41
N PRO A 78 -8.90 15.02 -5.31
CA PRO A 78 -7.89 14.60 -4.33
C PRO A 78 -8.09 13.15 -3.96
N THR A 79 -7.15 12.29 -4.37
CA THR A 79 -7.15 10.90 -3.93
C THR A 79 -6.96 10.96 -2.42
N PHE A 80 -8.01 10.61 -1.68
CA PHE A 80 -7.99 10.76 -0.24
C PHE A 80 -7.03 9.73 0.33
N ARG A 81 -6.26 10.11 1.36
CA ARG A 81 -5.32 9.17 2.02
C ARG A 81 -6.00 7.88 2.49
N ASP A 82 -7.31 7.90 2.66
CA ASP A 82 -8.14 6.80 3.14
C ASP A 82 -8.51 5.80 2.04
N GLU A 83 -8.25 6.13 0.76
CA GLU A 83 -8.48 5.24 -0.39
C GLU A 83 -7.26 4.34 -0.66
N ILE A 84 -6.14 4.47 0.06
CA ILE A 84 -4.91 3.71 -0.18
C ILE A 84 -4.68 2.69 0.93
N PHE A 85 -4.64 1.41 0.53
CA PHE A 85 -4.40 0.26 1.37
C PHE A 85 -3.06 -0.40 1.00
N GLY A 86 -1.99 0.00 1.69
CA GLY A 86 -0.67 -0.59 1.55
C GLY A 86 -0.48 -1.83 2.43
N SER A 87 0.49 -2.68 2.07
CA SER A 87 0.86 -3.88 2.83
C SER A 87 1.21 -3.57 4.29
N ALA A 88 1.91 -2.46 4.55
CA ALA A 88 2.25 -2.06 5.91
C ALA A 88 1.01 -1.81 6.78
N TYR A 89 0.02 -1.10 6.23
CA TYR A 89 -1.23 -0.83 6.92
C TYR A 89 -2.05 -2.11 7.12
N ALA A 90 -2.10 -2.99 6.12
CA ALA A 90 -2.76 -4.28 6.21
C ALA A 90 -2.15 -5.18 7.30
N THR A 91 -0.81 -5.21 7.40
CA THR A 91 -0.10 -5.97 8.44
C THR A 91 -0.38 -5.43 9.84
N ALA A 92 -0.37 -4.11 10.03
CA ALA A 92 -0.72 -3.50 11.32
C ALA A 92 -2.15 -3.84 11.75
N LEU A 93 -3.11 -3.79 10.82
CA LEU A 93 -4.49 -4.21 11.08
C LEU A 93 -4.61 -5.71 11.36
N CYS A 94 -3.85 -6.54 10.66
CA CYS A 94 -3.81 -7.99 10.88
C CYS A 94 -3.34 -8.30 12.31
N LEU A 95 -2.22 -7.72 12.73
CA LEU A 95 -1.68 -7.87 14.08
C LEU A 95 -2.72 -7.47 15.14
N LYS A 96 -3.32 -6.29 14.99
CA LYS A 96 -4.25 -5.75 16.00
C LYS A 96 -5.59 -6.46 16.03
N ARG A 97 -6.22 -6.70 14.87
CA ARG A 97 -7.62 -7.13 14.79
C ARG A 97 -7.79 -8.63 14.60
N ILE A 98 -6.89 -9.27 13.86
CA ILE A 98 -7.01 -10.68 13.51
C ILE A 98 -6.23 -11.53 14.52
N LEU A 99 -4.95 -11.20 14.71
CA LEU A 99 -4.06 -11.93 15.61
C LEU A 99 -4.22 -11.51 17.07
N LYS A 100 -4.94 -10.42 17.35
CA LYS A 100 -5.15 -9.85 18.69
C LYS A 100 -3.84 -9.71 19.44
N PHE A 101 -2.84 -9.13 18.75
CA PHE A 101 -1.50 -8.95 19.28
C PHE A 101 -1.55 -8.20 20.63
N PRO A 102 -0.79 -8.64 21.65
CA PRO A 102 -0.92 -8.07 22.99
C PRO A 102 -0.58 -6.58 23.03
N ASP A 103 -1.44 -5.77 23.64
CA ASP A 103 -1.24 -4.30 23.77
C ASP A 103 -0.01 -3.94 24.65
N ASN A 104 0.51 -4.91 25.42
CA ASN A 104 1.72 -4.75 26.22
C ASN A 104 3.00 -5.21 25.51
N LYS A 105 2.91 -5.60 24.23
CA LYS A 105 4.05 -6.00 23.41
C LYS A 105 4.30 -4.99 22.31
N LYS A 106 5.58 -4.86 21.94
CA LYS A 106 6.06 -3.97 20.88
C LYS A 106 6.18 -4.73 19.57
N VAL A 107 5.91 -4.03 18.47
CA VAL A 107 6.27 -4.49 17.12
C VAL A 107 7.51 -3.75 16.68
N TYR A 108 8.55 -4.48 16.32
CA TYR A 108 9.78 -3.94 15.75
C TYR A 108 9.65 -3.88 14.22
N VAL A 109 9.91 -2.73 13.61
CA VAL A 109 9.69 -2.53 12.17
C VAL A 109 11.03 -2.44 11.44
N ILE A 110 11.20 -3.25 10.40
CA ILE A 110 12.35 -3.19 9.49
C ILE A 110 11.81 -2.75 8.14
N GLY A 111 12.32 -1.67 7.55
CA GLY A 111 11.83 -1.15 6.28
C GLY A 111 12.30 0.27 6.01
N GLU A 112 12.00 0.79 4.82
CA GLU A 112 12.37 2.14 4.40
C GLU A 112 11.77 3.20 5.35
N ASN A 113 12.63 3.88 6.11
CA ASN A 113 12.26 4.94 7.03
C ASN A 113 12.37 6.34 6.38
N THR A 114 11.44 7.22 6.74
CA THR A 114 11.39 8.62 6.30
C THR A 114 11.91 9.63 7.33
N ASP A 115 12.24 9.20 8.55
CA ASP A 115 12.85 10.03 9.59
C ASP A 115 14.37 9.77 9.67
N PRO A 116 15.23 10.68 9.17
CA PRO A 116 16.67 10.50 9.17
C PRO A 116 17.28 10.27 10.56
N ALA A 117 16.62 10.69 11.64
CA ALA A 117 17.13 10.62 13.00
C ALA A 117 17.20 9.20 13.57
N ASN A 118 16.46 8.24 13.00
CA ASN A 118 16.42 6.85 13.50
C ASN A 118 17.25 5.88 12.65
N ASN A 119 17.91 6.37 11.60
CA ASN A 119 18.74 5.56 10.72
C ASN A 119 20.15 5.38 11.31
N GLU A 120 20.31 4.44 12.24
CA GLU A 120 21.64 4.01 12.66
C GLU A 120 22.22 2.99 11.68
N PHE A 121 23.34 3.33 11.06
CA PHE A 121 24.04 2.43 10.15
C PHE A 121 24.85 1.42 10.96
N ILE A 122 24.47 0.15 10.89
CA ILE A 122 25.24 -0.95 11.48
C ILE A 122 26.17 -1.50 10.40
N ASP A 123 27.44 -1.75 10.73
CA ASP A 123 28.37 -2.42 9.81
C ASP A 123 27.81 -3.81 9.44
N HIS A 124 27.97 -4.23 8.18
CA HIS A 124 27.28 -5.36 7.58
C HIS A 124 27.52 -6.73 8.28
N MET A 125 28.46 -6.78 9.24
CA MET A 125 28.83 -7.97 9.99
C MET A 125 29.04 -7.73 11.50
N ASP A 126 28.74 -6.54 12.02
CA ASP A 126 28.86 -6.23 13.45
C ASP A 126 27.48 -6.17 14.13
N PHE A 127 27.06 -7.29 14.71
CA PHE A 127 25.81 -7.39 15.45
C PHE A 127 25.98 -7.13 16.95
N SER A 128 27.17 -6.74 17.41
CA SER A 128 27.47 -6.61 18.85
C SER A 128 26.73 -5.46 19.51
N SER A 129 26.36 -4.43 18.75
CA SER A 129 25.56 -3.28 19.18
C SER A 129 24.06 -3.60 19.28
N ILE A 130 23.60 -4.71 18.71
CA ILE A 130 22.18 -5.07 18.71
C ILE A 130 21.77 -5.57 20.10
N GLN A 131 21.00 -4.75 20.80
CA GLN A 131 20.37 -5.13 22.05
C GLN A 131 18.99 -5.73 21.81
N THR A 132 18.69 -6.82 22.49
CA THR A 132 17.35 -7.42 22.45
C THR A 132 16.41 -6.67 23.39
N ASP A 133 15.25 -6.25 22.89
CA ASP A 133 14.18 -5.69 23.70
C ASP A 133 13.17 -6.81 24.06
N LYS A 134 13.07 -7.14 25.34
CA LYS A 134 12.19 -8.21 25.86
C LYS A 134 10.69 -7.90 25.67
N ASP A 135 10.35 -6.65 25.41
CA ASP A 135 8.99 -6.23 25.14
C ASP A 135 8.59 -6.44 23.67
N VAL A 136 9.54 -6.65 22.76
CA VAL A 136 9.25 -6.96 21.36
C VAL A 136 8.62 -8.35 21.27
N GLY A 137 7.40 -8.40 20.72
CA GLY A 137 6.65 -9.63 20.49
C GLY A 137 6.51 -10.02 19.02
N ALA A 138 6.84 -9.11 18.10
CA ALA A 138 6.80 -9.36 16.67
C ALA A 138 7.79 -8.46 15.93
N VAL A 139 8.24 -8.94 14.77
CA VAL A 139 9.02 -8.15 13.80
C VAL A 139 8.20 -8.03 12.52
N MET A 140 8.06 -6.81 12.02
CA MET A 140 7.38 -6.49 10.77
C MET A 140 8.40 -6.00 9.74
N CYS A 141 8.59 -6.78 8.68
CA CYS A 141 9.58 -6.47 7.64
C CYS A 141 8.89 -5.98 6.36
N GLY A 142 9.24 -4.78 5.92
CA GLY A 142 8.94 -4.23 4.60
C GLY A 142 10.19 -4.23 3.71
N PHE A 143 9.99 -3.96 2.42
CA PHE A 143 11.09 -3.78 1.48
C PHE A 143 11.88 -2.51 1.82
N ASP A 144 13.20 -2.61 1.80
CA ASP A 144 14.12 -1.50 1.98
C ASP A 144 15.32 -1.69 1.05
N MET A 145 15.57 -0.73 0.15
CA MET A 145 16.71 -0.78 -0.76
C MET A 145 18.05 -0.46 -0.08
N HIS A 146 18.02 0.00 1.17
CA HIS A 146 19.18 0.47 1.91
C HIS A 146 19.33 -0.21 3.27
N ILE A 147 18.58 -1.29 3.56
CA ILE A 147 18.46 -1.98 4.87
C ILE A 147 18.88 -1.05 6.01
N LYS A 148 18.02 -0.09 6.31
CA LYS A 148 18.18 0.80 7.45
C LYS A 148 17.35 0.20 8.57
N GLN A 149 18.03 -0.23 9.64
CA GLN A 149 17.33 -0.73 10.81
C GLN A 149 16.72 0.46 11.54
N ASP A 150 15.45 0.32 11.92
CA ASP A 150 14.70 1.40 12.49
C ASP A 150 13.97 0.92 13.74
N ILE A 151 13.86 1.81 14.74
CA ILE A 151 13.16 1.54 16.00
C ILE A 151 11.87 2.40 16.09
N PRO A 152 10.85 2.25 15.23
CA PRO A 152 9.52 2.71 15.58
C PRO A 152 8.81 1.58 16.32
N ILE A 153 8.79 1.69 17.65
CA ILE A 153 7.89 0.88 18.46
C ILE A 153 6.47 1.33 18.15
N ILE A 154 5.74 0.52 17.37
CA ILE A 154 4.28 0.67 17.31
C ILE A 154 3.74 0.17 18.65
N ARG A 155 3.20 1.10 19.45
CA ARG A 155 2.39 0.80 20.64
C ARG A 155 0.92 0.71 20.27
#